data_AF-A0A972U248-F1
#
_entry.id   AF-A0A972U248-F1
#
_cell.length_a   1.000
_cell.length_b   1.000
_cell.length_c   1.000
_cell.angle_alpha   90.00
_cell.angle_beta   90.00
_cell.angle_gamma   90.00
#
_symmetry.space_group_name_H-M   'P 1'
#
loop_
_entity.id
_entity.type
_entity.pdbx_description
1 polymer ?
#
loop_
_entity_poly.entity_id
_entity_poly.type
_entity_poly.pdbx_seq_one_letter_code
_entity_poly.pdbx_strand_id
1 'polypeptide(L)' 'MRAVLADLSTQRYLATAAAQKLPRGGGKAAGWGPGGMLRLVEDYPAPKLPAADGWLRLRPELAGICGSDIAVAQAKS' A
#
# COMPACT_ATOMS: atom_id res chain seq x y z
N MET A 1 6.69 -6.98 12.24
CA MET A 1 7.10 -5.56 12.25
C MET A 1 5.98 -4.68 11.73
N ARG A 2 5.85 -3.45 12.25
CA ARG A 2 4.86 -2.49 11.76
C ARG A 2 5.29 -1.98 10.39
N ALA A 3 4.39 -1.95 9.41
CA ALA A 3 4.70 -1.51 8.04
C ALA A 3 3.47 -0.91 7.35
N VAL A 4 3.71 0.06 6.45
CA VAL A 4 2.72 0.47 5.46
C VAL A 4 2.89 -0.43 4.25
N LEU A 5 1.85 -1.19 3.91
CA LEU A 5 1.87 -2.16 2.82
C LEU A 5 1.11 -1.60 1.61
N ALA A 6 1.80 -1.56 0.47
CA ALA A 6 1.21 -1.38 -0.85
C ALA A 6 0.95 -2.77 -1.48
N ASP A 7 -0.29 -3.20 -1.46
CA ASP A 7 -0.74 -4.48 -1.99
C ASP A 7 -1.31 -4.30 -3.40
N LEU A 8 -0.42 -4.49 -4.37
CA LEU A 8 -0.70 -4.32 -5.80
C LEU A 8 -1.32 -5.57 -6.44
N SER A 9 -1.82 -6.51 -5.64
CA SER A 9 -2.48 -7.71 -6.18
C SER A 9 -3.71 -7.33 -6.99
N THR A 10 -3.96 -8.07 -8.08
CA THR A 10 -5.09 -7.83 -8.98
C THR A 10 -6.42 -7.77 -8.24
N GLN A 11 -6.61 -8.64 -7.24
CA GLN A 11 -7.82 -8.68 -6.43
C GLN A 11 -8.03 -7.38 -5.64
N ARG A 12 -6.98 -6.88 -4.95
CA ARG A 12 -7.05 -5.62 -4.19
C ARG A 12 -7.23 -4.42 -5.10
N TYR A 13 -6.55 -4.42 -6.24
CA TYR A 13 -6.69 -3.38 -7.25
C TYR A 13 -8.13 -3.30 -7.76
N LEU A 14 -8.70 -4.42 -8.23
CA LEU A 14 -10.07 -4.44 -8.76
C LEU A 14 -11.10 -4.08 -7.69
N ALA A 15 -10.97 -4.59 -6.46
CA ALA A 15 -11.86 -4.26 -5.36
C ALA A 15 -11.81 -2.75 -5.04
N THR A 16 -10.60 -2.18 -4.96
CA THR A 16 -10.42 -0.74 -4.70
C THR A 16 -10.99 0.08 -5.85
N ALA A 17 -10.63 -0.24 -7.10
CA ALA A 17 -11.13 0.45 -8.28
C ALA A 17 -12.66 0.40 -8.42
N ALA A 18 -13.28 -0.72 -8.09
CA ALA A 18 -14.75 -0.86 -8.08
C ALA A 18 -15.38 -0.01 -6.97
N ALA A 19 -14.82 -0.03 -5.76
CA ALA A 19 -15.30 0.78 -4.65
C ALA A 19 -15.22 2.29 -4.96
N GLN A 20 -14.15 2.74 -5.64
CA GLN A 20 -14.01 4.13 -6.06
C GLN A 20 -15.14 4.63 -6.99
N LYS A 21 -15.86 3.71 -7.66
CA LYS A 21 -17.01 4.04 -8.53
C LYS A 21 -18.33 4.19 -7.78
N LEU A 22 -18.36 3.99 -6.46
CA LEU A 22 -19.59 4.10 -5.68
C LEU A 22 -20.19 5.52 -5.78
N PRO A 23 -21.53 5.64 -5.97
CA PRO A 23 -22.20 6.92 -6.08
C PRO A 23 -21.91 7.83 -4.88
N ARG A 24 -21.98 9.14 -5.11
CA ARG A 24 -21.79 10.17 -4.07
C ARG A 24 -20.43 10.09 -3.35
N GLY A 25 -19.43 9.43 -3.96
CA GLY A 25 -18.10 9.31 -3.39
C GLY A 25 -18.00 8.37 -2.19
N GLY A 26 -18.97 7.46 -2.01
CA GLY A 26 -19.02 6.55 -0.87
C GLY A 26 -17.80 5.63 -0.72
N GLY A 27 -17.02 5.43 -1.79
CA GLY A 27 -15.80 4.61 -1.77
C GLY A 27 -14.49 5.38 -1.88
N LYS A 28 -14.48 6.73 -1.76
CA LYS A 28 -13.24 7.54 -1.89
C LYS A 28 -12.11 7.08 -0.96
N ALA A 29 -12.49 6.59 0.22
CA ALA A 29 -11.56 6.13 1.24
C ALA A 29 -11.15 4.64 1.10
N ALA A 30 -11.72 3.89 0.15
CA ALA A 30 -11.64 2.43 0.11
C ALA A 30 -10.19 1.90 0.02
N GLY A 31 -9.31 2.60 -0.70
CA GLY A 31 -7.92 2.17 -0.84
C GLY A 31 -7.02 2.45 0.36
N TRP A 32 -7.49 3.20 1.36
CA TRP A 32 -6.78 3.46 2.63
C TRP A 32 -7.24 2.56 3.78
N GLY A 33 -8.36 1.85 3.60
CA GLY A 33 -8.93 1.00 4.62
C GLY A 33 -8.19 -0.34 4.77
N PRO A 34 -8.56 -1.18 5.76
CA PRO A 34 -7.96 -2.49 5.98
C PRO A 34 -8.02 -3.42 4.75
N GLY A 35 -9.03 -3.23 3.91
CA GLY A 35 -9.23 -3.98 2.67
C GLY A 35 -8.61 -3.33 1.42
N GLY A 36 -8.05 -2.13 1.54
CA GLY A 36 -7.52 -1.33 0.46
C GLY A 36 -6.13 -1.74 0.00
N MET A 37 -5.67 -1.07 -1.05
CA MET A 37 -4.32 -1.27 -1.60
C MET A 37 -3.23 -0.69 -0.70
N LEU A 38 -3.48 0.36 0.07
CA LEU A 38 -2.51 0.95 0.99
C LEU A 38 -3.03 0.85 2.43
N ARG A 39 -2.33 0.09 3.28
CA ARG A 39 -2.79 -0.16 4.67
C ARG A 39 -1.63 -0.26 5.64
N LEU A 40 -1.90 0.11 6.89
CA LEU A 40 -1.00 -0.17 8.01
C LEU A 40 -1.19 -1.62 8.47
N VAL A 41 -0.11 -2.38 8.59
CA VAL A 41 -0.07 -3.72 9.17
C VAL A 41 0.84 -3.70 10.39
N GLU A 42 0.37 -4.28 11.49
CA GLU A 42 1.11 -4.24 12.77
C GLU A 42 2.19 -5.33 12.86
N ASP A 43 1.92 -6.50 12.26
CA ASP A 43 2.86 -7.61 12.26
C ASP A 43 3.13 -8.18 10.86
N TYR A 44 4.00 -7.50 10.13
CA TYR A 44 4.52 -7.94 8.84
C TYR A 44 5.88 -8.64 8.99
N PRO A 45 6.19 -9.70 8.22
CA PRO A 45 7.51 -10.32 8.26
C PRO A 45 8.60 -9.34 7.84
N ALA A 46 9.72 -9.34 8.57
CA ALA A 46 10.88 -8.54 8.17
C ALA A 46 11.45 -9.06 6.84
N PRO A 47 11.79 -8.17 5.88
CA PRO A 47 12.32 -8.60 4.60
C PRO A 47 13.67 -9.30 4.76
N LYS A 48 13.81 -10.44 4.09
CA LYS A 48 15.09 -11.13 3.94
C LYS A 48 15.96 -10.34 2.97
N LEU A 49 17.23 -10.19 3.31
CA LEU A 49 18.18 -9.57 2.38
C LEU A 49 18.46 -10.55 1.22
N PRO A 50 18.57 -10.05 -0.02
CA PRO A 50 19.06 -10.85 -1.13
C PRO A 50 20.45 -11.44 -0.81
N ALA A 51 20.73 -12.64 -1.33
CA ALA A 51 22.05 -13.27 -1.23
C ALA A 51 23.01 -12.69 -2.29
N ALA A 52 23.17 -11.37 -2.27
CA ALA A 52 24.04 -10.62 -3.17
C ALA A 52 24.75 -9.52 -2.40
N ASP A 53 25.95 -9.15 -2.85
CA ASP A 53 26.77 -8.14 -2.19
C ASP A 53 26.16 -6.73 -2.32
N GLY A 54 26.47 -5.87 -1.34
CA GLY A 54 26.06 -4.47 -1.33
C GLY A 54 24.64 -4.20 -0.80
N TRP A 55 23.88 -5.22 -0.42
CA TRP A 55 22.56 -5.03 0.19
C TRP A 55 22.66 -4.67 1.66
N LEU A 56 22.02 -3.56 2.04
CA LEU A 56 21.93 -3.09 3.42
C LEU A 56 20.47 -3.12 3.88
N ARG A 57 20.26 -3.43 5.16
CA ARG A 57 18.97 -3.26 5.81
C ARG A 57 18.89 -1.86 6.42
N LEU A 58 17.91 -1.07 5.98
CA LEU A 58 17.62 0.23 6.56
C LEU A 58 16.44 0.10 7.54
N ARG A 59 16.52 0.82 8.66
CA ARG A 59 15.38 1.05 9.56
C ARG A 59 14.91 2.49 9.32
N PRO A 60 13.80 2.72 8.58
CA PRO A 60 13.30 4.06 8.36
C PRO A 60 12.86 4.71 9.68
N GLU A 61 13.31 5.94 9.94
CA GLU A 61 12.75 6.78 11.02
C GLU A 61 11.63 7.69 10.49
N LEU A 62 11.72 8.07 9.22
CA LEU A 62 10.79 8.97 8.53
C LEU A 62 10.69 8.56 7.06
N ALA A 63 9.51 8.70 6.48
CA ALA A 63 9.26 8.57 5.05
C ALA A 63 8.36 9.73 4.59
N GLY A 64 8.68 10.31 3.43
CA GLY A 64 7.82 11.29 2.78
C GLY A 64 6.63 10.61 2.09
N ILE A 65 5.56 11.38 1.88
CA ILE A 65 4.41 10.97 1.08
C ILE A 65 4.52 11.64 -0.29
N CYS A 66 4.41 10.85 -1.35
CA CYS A 66 4.43 11.29 -2.74
C CYS A 66 3.04 11.17 -3.38
N GLY A 67 2.82 11.88 -4.48
CA GLY A 67 1.60 11.73 -5.29
C GLY A 67 1.38 10.30 -5.78
N SER A 68 2.45 9.51 -5.97
CA SER A 68 2.36 8.09 -6.33
C SER A 68 1.67 7.24 -5.26
N ASP A 69 1.83 7.58 -3.98
CA ASP A 69 1.17 6.85 -2.90
C ASP A 69 -0.35 7.07 -2.95
N ILE A 70 -0.76 8.29 -3.30
CA ILE A 70 -2.15 8.64 -3.54
C ILE A 70 -2.68 7.89 -4.76
N ALA A 71 -1.90 7.78 -5.84
CA ALA A 71 -2.30 7.02 -7.02
C ALA A 71 -2.55 5.54 -6.69
N VAL A 72 -1.67 4.90 -5.92
CA VAL A 72 -1.85 3.52 -5.43
C VAL A 72 -3.13 3.39 -4.61
N ALA A 73 -3.35 4.27 -3.63
CA ALA A 73 -4.56 4.23 -2.80
C ALA A 73 -5.86 4.56 -3.56
N GLN A 74 -5.76 5.11 -4.75
CA GLN A 74 -6.90 5.39 -5.63
C GLN A 74 -7.03 4.37 -6.77
N ALA A 75 -6.18 3.33 -6.81
CA ALA A 75 -6.07 2.37 -7.91
C ALA A 75 -5.92 3.06 -9.28
N LYS A 76 -5.02 4.05 -9.35
CA LYS A 76 -4.67 4.80 -10.57
C LYS A 76 -3.24 4.46 -10.99
N SER A 77 -3.02 4.35 -12.31
CA SER A 77 -1.69 4.18 -12.94
C SER A 77 -1.13 5.51 -13.38
#